data_AF-A0A815ASD2-F1
#
_entry.id   AF-A0A815ASD2-F1
#
_cell.length_a   1.000
_cell.length_b   1.000
_cell.length_c   1.000
_cell.angle_alpha   90.00
_cell.angle_beta   90.00
_cell.angle_gamma   90.00
#
_symmetry.space_group_name_H-M   'P 1'
#
loop_
_entity.id
_entity.type
_entity.pdbx_description
1 polymer ?
#
loop_
_entity_poly.entity_id
_entity_poly.type
_entity_poly.pdbx_seq_one_letter_code
_entity_poly.pdbx_strand_id
1 'polypeptide(L)'
;AGQLTVKIRGPKGAFRVEMQREHLQDRTIICRYNPTEPGDYLISVKWSDEHVYGSPFHTHIFERQEELDRFLHEQNAYRLAQQQWRDEV
;
A
#
# COMPACT_ATOMS: atom_id res chain seq x y z
N ALA A 1 24.41 -7.56 9.77
CA ALA A 1 23.08 -7.96 9.27
C ALA A 1 22.09 -6.86 9.67
N GLY A 2 21.12 -6.54 8.82
CA GLY A 2 20.08 -5.54 9.11
C GLY A 2 18.78 -6.18 9.58
N GLN A 3 17.89 -5.37 10.15
CA GLN A 3 16.58 -5.81 10.65
C GLN A 3 15.47 -5.30 9.74
N LEU A 4 14.63 -6.21 9.21
CA LEU A 4 13.39 -5.83 8.54
C LEU A 4 12.31 -5.52 9.59
N THR A 5 11.67 -4.36 9.46
CA THR A 5 10.52 -3.95 10.27
C THR A 5 9.37 -3.57 9.35
N VAL A 6 8.19 -4.17 9.60
CA VAL A 6 6.94 -3.85 8.88
C VAL A 6 5.90 -3.38 9.88
N LYS A 7 5.35 -2.19 9.65
CA LYS A 7 4.28 -1.59 10.47
C LYS A 7 3.15 -1.13 9.59
N ILE A 8 1.93 -1.56 9.89
CA ILE A 8 0.72 -1.13 9.20
C ILE A 8 -0.13 -0.36 10.20
N ARG A 9 -0.48 0.88 9.86
CA ARG A 9 -1.41 1.73 10.61
C ARG A 9 -2.62 1.98 9.74
N GLY A 10 -3.81 1.82 10.29
CA GLY A 10 -5.06 2.15 9.62
C GLY A 10 -5.97 2.97 10.53
N PRO A 11 -7.26 3.08 10.19
CA PRO A 11 -8.20 3.98 10.87
C PRO A 11 -8.36 3.72 12.37
N LYS A 12 -8.24 2.45 12.78
CA LYS A 12 -8.34 2.02 14.19
C LYS A 12 -6.99 1.82 14.89
N GLY A 13 -5.88 2.24 14.26
CA GLY A 13 -4.54 2.16 14.83
C GLY A 13 -3.66 1.09 14.17
N ALA A 14 -2.75 0.50 14.95
CA ALA A 14 -1.74 -0.41 14.44
C ALA A 14 -2.27 -1.85 14.31
N PHE A 15 -1.84 -2.54 13.25
CA PHE A 15 -2.22 -3.93 12.97
C PHE A 15 -1.07 -4.89 13.26
N ARG A 16 -1.41 -6.10 13.70
CA ARG A 16 -0.45 -7.22 13.72
C ARG A 16 -0.23 -7.67 12.28
N VAL A 17 1.04 -7.72 11.87
CA VAL A 17 1.45 -8.19 10.55
C VAL A 17 2.08 -9.57 10.70
N GLU A 18 1.60 -10.53 9.92
CA GLU A 18 2.22 -11.86 9.86
C GLU A 18 3.30 -11.83 8.79
N MET A 19 4.54 -12.11 9.20
CA MET A 19 5.69 -12.17 8.28
C MET A 19 6.09 -13.63 8.09
N GLN A 20 6.13 -14.09 6.84
CA GLN A 20 6.56 -15.42 6.46
C GLN A 20 7.66 -15.32 5.41
N ARG A 21 8.74 -16.08 5.60
CA ARG A 21 9.74 -16.29 4.57
C ARG A 21 9.32 -17.47 3.71
N GLU A 22 9.24 -17.27 2.40
CA GLU A 22 8.76 -18.29 1.47
C GLU A 22 9.86 -19.33 1.17
N HIS A 23 11.04 -18.87 0.78
CA HIS A 23 12.20 -19.73 0.54
C HIS A 23 13.46 -19.20 1.24
N LEU A 24 14.34 -20.11 1.67
CA LEU A 24 15.59 -19.78 2.36
C LEU A 24 16.62 -19.08 1.46
N GLN A 25 16.59 -19.37 0.15
CA GLN A 25 17.48 -18.77 -0.84
C GLN A 25 16.91 -17.45 -1.39
N ASP A 26 15.59 -17.33 -1.42
CA ASP A 26 14.94 -16.10 -1.84
C ASP A 26 15.01 -15.07 -0.71
N ARG A 27 15.33 -13.82 -1.08
CA ARG A 27 15.33 -12.67 -0.18
C ARG A 27 13.93 -12.06 -0.05
N THR A 28 12.91 -12.82 -0.44
CA THR A 28 11.50 -12.44 -0.42
C THR A 28 10.88 -12.74 0.93
N ILE A 29 10.18 -11.76 1.49
CA ILE A 29 9.42 -11.89 2.74
C ILE A 29 7.98 -11.50 2.42
N ILE A 30 7.07 -12.43 2.69
CA ILE A 30 5.63 -12.23 2.52
C ILE A 30 5.08 -11.63 3.81
N CYS A 31 4.40 -10.50 3.70
CA CYS A 31 3.72 -9.85 4.80
C CYS A 31 2.20 -9.94 4.57
N ARG A 32 1.47 -10.61 5.46
CA ARG A 32 0.00 -10.71 5.39
C ARG A 32 -0.65 -9.85 6.46
N TYR A 33 -1.71 -9.16 6.05
CA TYR A 33 -2.58 -8.37 6.91
C TYR A 33 -4.03 -8.56 6.47
N ASN A 34 -4.95 -8.64 7.43
CA ASN A 34 -6.38 -8.77 7.18
C ASN A 34 -7.08 -7.52 7.76
N PRO A 35 -7.30 -6.48 6.94
CA PRO A 35 -7.96 -5.25 7.38
C PRO A 35 -9.45 -5.52 7.63
N THR A 36 -10.00 -4.96 8.70
CA THR A 36 -11.43 -5.13 9.07
C THR A 36 -12.24 -3.86 8.91
N GLU A 37 -11.61 -2.74 8.56
CA GLU A 37 -12.26 -1.43 8.49
C GLU A 37 -11.94 -0.75 7.17
N PRO A 38 -12.91 -0.09 6.54
CA PRO A 38 -12.64 0.81 5.43
C PRO A 38 -11.88 2.05 5.91
N GLY A 39 -11.10 2.64 5.00
CA GLY A 39 -10.36 3.88 5.22
C GLY A 39 -8.89 3.82 4.79
N ASP A 40 -8.12 4.81 5.22
CA ASP A 40 -6.72 4.98 4.83
C ASP A 40 -5.76 4.15 5.68
N TYR A 41 -4.84 3.46 5.00
CA TYR A 41 -3.79 2.65 5.60
C TYR A 41 -2.41 3.11 5.14
N LEU A 42 -1.49 3.18 6.11
CA LEU A 42 -0.08 3.50 5.93
C LEU A 42 0.78 2.29 6.26
N ILE A 43 1.48 1.77 5.25
CA ILE A 43 2.35 0.60 5.33
C ILE A 43 3.80 1.06 5.31
N SER A 44 4.47 0.98 6.46
CA SER A 44 5.88 1.31 6.64
C SER A 44 6.73 0.05 6.59
N VAL A 45 7.66 0.00 5.66
CA VAL A 45 8.62 -1.10 5.48
C VAL A 45 10.01 -0.50 5.60
N LYS A 46 10.77 -0.98 6.59
CA LYS A 46 12.09 -0.45 6.93
C LYS A 46 13.14 -1.55 7.01
N TRP A 47 14.35 -1.24 6.55
CA TRP A 47 15.53 -2.07 6.72
C TRP A 47 16.57 -1.31 7.54
N SER A 48 16.89 -1.80 8.75
CA SER A 48 17.75 -1.10 9.70
C SER A 48 17.28 0.34 9.97
N ASP A 49 15.99 0.48 10.32
CA ASP A 49 15.29 1.74 10.62
C ASP A 49 15.14 2.75 9.47
N GLU A 50 15.73 2.47 8.31
CA GLU A 50 15.58 3.26 7.08
C GLU A 50 14.46 2.74 6.19
N HIS A 51 13.72 3.65 5.55
CA HIS A 51 12.66 3.26 4.62
C HIS A 51 13.25 2.60 3.37
N VAL A 52 12.66 1.48 2.96
CA VAL A 52 12.96 0.90 1.64
C VAL A 52 12.36 1.77 0.54
N TYR A 53 12.82 1.58 -0.70
CA TYR A 53 12.27 2.29 -1.85
C TYR A 53 10.75 2.15 -1.94
N GLY A 54 10.06 3.27 -2.14
CA GLY A 54 8.59 3.35 -2.20
C GLY A 54 7.89 3.36 -0.84
N SER A 55 8.60 3.08 0.27
CA SER A 55 8.03 3.19 1.60
C SER A 55 8.02 4.65 2.09
N PRO A 56 6.95 5.10 2.78
CA PRO A 56 5.74 4.36 3.12
C PRO A 56 4.74 4.23 1.96
N PHE A 57 4.07 3.08 1.89
CA PHE A 57 3.00 2.82 0.93
C PHE A 57 1.66 3.25 1.52
N HIS A 58 0.83 3.91 0.71
CA HIS A 58 -0.51 4.34 1.09
C HIS A 58 -1.52 3.48 0.33
N THR A 59 -2.55 3.00 1.02
CA THR A 59 -3.68 2.30 0.39
C THR A 59 -4.97 2.70 1.06
N HIS A 60 -6.02 2.89 0.27
CA HIS A 60 -7.37 3.11 0.77
C HIS A 60 -8.17 1.83 0.60
N ILE A 61 -8.88 1.42 1.65
CA ILE A 61 -9.74 0.24 1.64
C ILE A 61 -11.18 0.72 1.63
N PHE A 62 -11.94 0.29 0.64
CA PHE A 62 -13.34 0.65 0.48
C PHE A 62 -14.24 -0.39 1.13
N GLU A 63 -15.40 0.03 1.63
CA GLU A 63 -16.38 -0.88 2.21
C GLU A 63 -17.15 -1.61 1.11
N ARG A 64 -17.47 -0.88 0.03
CA ARG A 64 -18.28 -1.39 -1.08
C ARG A 64 -17.53 -1.33 -2.39
N GLN A 65 -17.75 -2.33 -3.24
CA GLN A 65 -17.17 -2.37 -4.59
C GLN A 65 -17.55 -1.13 -5.42
N GLU A 66 -18.77 -0.63 -5.27
CA GLU A 66 -19.25 0.57 -5.97
C GLU A 66 -18.42 1.83 -5.65
N GLU A 67 -17.88 1.93 -4.43
CA GLU A 67 -17.02 3.05 -4.01
C GLU A 67 -15.65 2.95 -4.67
N LEU A 68 -15.08 1.74 -4.71
CA LEU A 68 -13.83 1.46 -5.41
C LEU A 68 -13.96 1.74 -6.91
N ASP A 69 -15.04 1.28 -7.54
CA ASP A 69 -15.27 1.48 -8.98
C ASP A 69 -15.40 2.97 -9.32
N ARG A 70 -16.10 3.74 -8.49
CA ARG A 70 -16.20 5.20 -8.64
C ARG A 70 -14.84 5.85 -8.51
N PHE A 71 -14.08 5.51 -7.48
CA PHE A 71 -12.74 6.05 -7.25
C PHE A 71 -11.81 5.77 -8.44
N LEU A 72 -11.80 4.53 -8.93
CA LEU A 72 -10.97 4.14 -10.07
C LEU A 72 -11.42 4.84 -11.37
N HIS A 73 -12.71 5.03 -11.58
CA HIS A 73 -13.22 5.77 -12.72
C HIS A 73 -12.72 7.22 -12.70
N GLU A 74 -12.84 7.90 -11.56
CA GLU A 74 -12.38 9.27 -11.37
C GLU A 74 -10.85 9.41 -11.55
N GLN A 75 -10.06 8.50 -10.97
CA GLN A 75 -8.61 8.48 -11.13
C GLN A 75 -8.18 8.24 -12.59
N ASN A 76 -8.85 7.33 -13.28
CA ASN A 76 -8.58 7.07 -14.69
C ASN A 76 -8.94 8.29 -15.56
N ALA A 77 -10.09 8.92 -15.32
CA ALA A 77 -10.49 10.13 -16.02
C ALA A 77 -9.49 11.27 -15.79
N TYR A 78 -9.02 11.47 -14.55
CA TYR A 78 -8.01 12.47 -14.22
C TYR A 78 -6.69 12.21 -14.97
N ARG A 79 -6.20 10.96 -14.93
CA ARG A 79 -4.98 10.56 -15.62
C ARG A 79 -5.07 10.78 -17.13
N LEU A 80 -6.21 10.45 -17.74
CA LEU A 80 -6.44 10.66 -19.19
C LEU A 80 -6.50 12.15 -19.54
N ALA A 81 -7.18 12.96 -18.73
CA ALA A 81 -7.25 14.41 -18.95
C ALA A 81 -5.85 15.06 -18.86
N GLN A 82 -5.01 14.65 -17.90
CA GLN A 82 -3.63 15.12 -17.79
C GLN A 82 -2.77 14.69 -18.98
N GLN A 83 -2.95 13.46 -19.47
CA GLN A 83 -2.24 12.98 -20.64
C GLN A 83 -2.62 13.77 -21.89
N GLN A 84 -3.93 14.00 -22.11
CA GLN A 84 -4.42 14.82 -23.21
C GLN A 84 -3.87 16.25 -23.14
N TRP A 85 -3.92 16.89 -21.95
CA TRP A 85 -3.35 18.23 -21.79
C TRP A 85 -1.86 18.27 -22.10
N ARG A 86 -1.10 17.26 -21.69
CA ARG A 86 0.33 17.14 -22.02
C ARG A 86 0.60 16.97 -23.51
N ASP A 87 -0.31 16.36 -24.26
CA ASP A 87 -0.14 16.11 -25.70
C ASP A 87 -0.59 17.32 -26.54
N GLU A 88 -1.37 18.24 -25.97
CA GLU A 88 -1.87 19.47 -26.62
C GLU A 88 -0.96 20.70 -26.42
N VAL A 89 0.05 20.63 -25.55
CA VAL A 89 1.03 21.71 -25.24
C VAL A 89 2.40 21.40 -25.84
#